data_AF-A0A661PWH9-F1
#
_entry.id   AF-A0A661PWH9-F1
#
_cell.length_a   1.000
_cell.length_b   1.000
_cell.length_c   1.000
_cell.angle_alpha   90.00
_cell.angle_beta   90.00
_cell.angle_gamma   90.00
#
_symmetry.space_group_name_H-M   'P 1'
#
loop_
_entity.id
_entity.type
_entity.pdbx_description
1 polymer ?
#
loop_
_entity_poly.entity_id
_entity_poly.type
_entity_poly.pdbx_seq_one_letter_code
_entity_poly.pdbx_strand_id
1 'polypeptide(L)'
;MSKQTGTFTAIILAADRSAGDPVAEATGAPCKSLSPVGGIPMVLRVINALENAGEVASCIICGPSEEIINQSPELSQALKKGNIHWMPNRETPSTSTYEALQHVDRNKPVLVTTADHALLTSGIVDYFCSQARQTDCDLAVALAPYEMLQQAFPGCRRTVTRLKDGGFCSCNLFAFLTPESYSAA
;
A
#
# COMPACT_ATOMS: atom_id res chain seq x y z
N MET A 1 6.81 27.79 4.26
CA MET A 1 6.93 27.03 3.00
C MET A 1 5.57 26.40 2.75
N SER A 2 4.88 26.78 1.67
CA SER A 2 3.59 26.18 1.32
C SER A 2 3.83 24.71 1.00
N LYS A 3 3.18 23.80 1.73
CA LYS A 3 3.21 22.36 1.40
C LYS A 3 2.60 22.26 0.00
N GLN A 4 3.36 21.83 -1.00
CA GLN A 4 2.74 21.39 -2.25
C GLN A 4 1.74 20.31 -1.85
N THR A 5 0.46 20.54 -2.15
CA THR A 5 -0.58 19.56 -1.88
C THR A 5 -0.32 18.38 -2.80
N GLY A 6 -0.17 17.18 -2.21
CA GLY A 6 0.02 15.95 -2.96
C GLY A 6 -1.05 15.78 -4.05
N THR A 7 -0.71 15.03 -5.10
CA THR A 7 -1.63 14.77 -6.22
C THR A 7 -2.18 13.35 -6.22
N PHE A 8 -1.53 12.43 -5.50
CA PHE A 8 -1.92 11.03 -5.47
C PHE A 8 -3.07 10.79 -4.50
N THR A 9 -4.03 9.99 -4.93
CA THR A 9 -4.88 9.22 -4.00
C THR A 9 -4.19 7.88 -3.76
N ALA A 10 -3.96 7.51 -2.50
CA ALA A 10 -3.37 6.22 -2.16
C ALA A 10 -4.46 5.17 -1.86
N ILE A 11 -4.40 3.99 -2.46
CA ILE A 11 -5.21 2.82 -2.15
C ILE A 11 -4.38 1.86 -1.31
N ILE A 12 -4.87 1.50 -0.13
CA ILE A 12 -4.26 0.56 0.80
C ILE A 12 -5.08 -0.73 0.79
N LEU A 13 -4.47 -1.82 0.30
CA LEU A 13 -5.08 -3.15 0.33
C LEU A 13 -4.81 -3.79 1.70
N ALA A 14 -5.85 -3.91 2.52
CA ALA A 14 -5.74 -4.24 3.95
C ALA A 14 -6.50 -5.51 4.39
N ALA A 15 -7.11 -6.23 3.45
CA ALA A 15 -7.77 -7.50 3.69
C ALA A 15 -6.82 -8.71 3.61
N ASP A 16 -7.17 -9.78 4.31
CA ASP A 16 -6.48 -11.06 4.23
C ASP A 16 -6.93 -11.83 2.98
N ARG A 17 -6.02 -12.64 2.43
CA ARG A 17 -6.31 -13.43 1.20
C ARG A 17 -7.12 -14.69 1.49
N SER A 18 -7.04 -15.20 2.71
CA SER A 18 -7.71 -16.42 3.17
C SER A 18 -7.90 -16.35 4.68
N ALA A 19 -8.83 -17.14 5.20
CA ALA A 19 -8.90 -17.38 6.65
C ALA A 19 -7.60 -18.02 7.15
N GLY A 20 -7.19 -17.68 8.37
CA GLY A 20 -5.99 -18.25 9.02
C GLY A 20 -4.67 -17.72 8.46
N ASP A 21 -4.49 -16.39 8.41
CA ASP A 21 -3.18 -15.84 8.06
C ASP A 21 -2.14 -16.18 9.17
N PRO A 22 -1.00 -16.80 8.83
CA PRO A 22 -0.04 -17.26 9.84
C PRO A 22 0.53 -16.13 10.72
N VAL A 23 0.60 -14.90 10.21
CA VAL A 23 1.10 -13.75 11.00
C VAL A 23 0.02 -13.27 11.96
N ALA A 24 -1.24 -13.25 11.52
CA ALA A 24 -2.38 -12.93 12.37
C ALA A 24 -2.49 -13.94 13.52
N GLU A 25 -2.43 -15.24 13.22
CA GLU A 25 -2.48 -16.32 14.21
C GLU A 25 -1.33 -16.23 15.22
N ALA A 26 -0.11 -16.02 14.73
CA ALA A 26 1.08 -15.92 15.58
C ALA A 26 1.05 -14.72 16.54
N THR A 27 0.30 -13.66 16.20
CA THR A 27 0.18 -12.45 17.02
C THR A 27 -1.15 -12.34 17.77
N GLY A 28 -2.10 -13.25 17.52
CA GLY A 28 -3.46 -13.16 18.03
C GLY A 28 -4.27 -12.00 17.46
N ALA A 29 -3.81 -11.38 16.37
CA ALA A 29 -4.51 -10.29 15.72
C ALA A 29 -5.70 -10.83 14.89
N PRO A 30 -6.79 -10.05 14.74
CA PRO A 30 -7.97 -10.48 13.99
C PRO A 30 -7.73 -10.60 12.48
N CYS A 31 -6.70 -9.93 11.95
CA CYS A 31 -6.23 -10.05 10.58
C CYS A 31 -4.75 -9.67 10.48
N LYS A 32 -4.12 -10.00 9.35
CA LYS A 32 -2.69 -9.72 9.14
C LYS A 32 -2.38 -8.24 9.26
N SER A 33 -3.18 -7.38 8.65
CA SER A 33 -2.92 -5.93 8.60
C SER A 33 -2.91 -5.27 9.98
N LEU A 34 -3.57 -5.88 10.98
CA LEU A 34 -3.57 -5.44 12.38
C LEU A 34 -2.49 -6.10 13.25
N SER A 35 -1.73 -7.06 12.73
CA SER A 35 -0.62 -7.66 13.47
C SER A 35 0.43 -6.60 13.84
N PRO A 36 0.92 -6.56 15.09
CA PRO A 36 1.88 -5.54 15.52
C PRO A 36 3.29 -5.86 15.01
N VAL A 37 3.95 -4.84 14.46
CA VAL A 37 5.40 -4.83 14.22
C VAL A 37 5.98 -3.73 15.08
N GLY A 38 6.93 -4.06 15.96
CA GLY A 38 7.46 -3.09 16.94
C GLY A 38 6.35 -2.42 17.76
N GLY A 39 5.34 -3.18 18.18
CA GLY A 39 4.21 -2.71 19.00
C GLY A 39 3.12 -1.90 18.28
N ILE A 40 3.26 -1.62 16.98
CA ILE A 40 2.30 -0.82 16.21
C ILE A 40 1.69 -1.70 15.09
N PRO A 41 0.35 -1.76 14.94
CA PRO A 41 -0.30 -2.44 13.82
C PRO A 41 0.26 -2.02 12.46
N MET A 42 0.51 -2.98 11.56
CA MET A 42 1.13 -2.70 10.25
C MET A 42 0.35 -1.67 9.44
N VAL A 43 -0.98 -1.75 9.41
CA VAL A 43 -1.84 -0.81 8.69
C VAL A 43 -1.67 0.63 9.19
N LEU A 44 -1.50 0.84 10.50
CA LEU A 44 -1.31 2.18 11.06
C LEU A 44 0.06 2.76 10.71
N ARG A 45 1.09 1.91 10.56
CA ARG A 45 2.41 2.33 10.05
C ARG A 45 2.31 2.83 8.61
N VAL A 46 1.56 2.10 7.77
CA VAL A 46 1.33 2.46 6.37
C VAL A 46 0.52 3.75 6.26
N ILE A 47 -0.59 3.87 7.00
CA ILE A 47 -1.40 5.11 7.06
C ILE A 47 -0.51 6.28 7.47
N ASN A 48 0.28 6.14 8.53
CA ASN A 48 1.16 7.22 8.98
C ASN A 48 2.21 7.59 7.92
N ALA A 49 2.80 6.63 7.21
CA ALA A 49 3.74 6.91 6.14
C ALA A 49 3.10 7.71 4.99
N LEU A 50 1.86 7.38 4.63
CA LEU A 50 1.10 8.05 3.57
C LEU A 50 0.60 9.43 3.99
N GLU A 51 0.08 9.60 5.21
CA GLU A 51 -0.35 10.91 5.74
C GLU A 51 0.81 11.92 5.84
N ASN A 52 2.04 11.41 6.04
CA ASN A 52 3.25 12.24 6.12
C ASN A 52 3.99 12.40 4.78
N ALA A 53 3.58 11.68 3.73
CA ALA A 53 4.13 11.85 2.38
C ALA A 53 3.65 13.19 1.79
N GLY A 54 4.56 13.92 1.14
CA GLY A 54 4.20 15.14 0.41
C GLY A 54 3.38 14.85 -0.86
N GLU A 55 3.56 13.66 -1.43
CA GLU A 55 2.94 13.28 -2.71
C GLU A 55 1.48 12.82 -2.60
N VAL A 56 1.02 12.45 -1.40
CA VAL A 56 -0.31 11.85 -1.16
C VAL A 56 -1.27 12.88 -0.59
N ALA A 57 -2.42 13.04 -1.24
CA ALA A 57 -3.50 13.94 -0.79
C ALA A 57 -4.55 13.24 0.09
N SER A 58 -4.89 12.00 -0.24
CA SER A 58 -5.95 11.24 0.41
C SER A 58 -5.67 9.75 0.32
N CYS A 59 -6.35 8.98 1.17
CA CYS A 59 -6.26 7.52 1.17
C CYS A 59 -7.63 6.87 1.00
N ILE A 60 -7.65 5.71 0.36
CA ILE A 60 -8.72 4.72 0.37
C ILE A 60 -8.14 3.46 1.00
N ILE A 61 -8.85 2.83 1.93
CA ILE A 61 -8.47 1.53 2.49
C ILE A 61 -9.51 0.49 2.08
N CYS A 62 -9.05 -0.56 1.40
CA CYS A 62 -9.87 -1.70 1.04
C CYS A 62 -9.70 -2.80 2.08
N GLY A 63 -10.72 -3.00 2.92
CA GLY A 63 -10.63 -3.87 4.10
C GLY A 63 -9.91 -3.21 5.29
N PRO A 64 -9.68 -3.95 6.40
CA PRO A 64 -10.37 -5.19 6.75
C PRO A 64 -11.88 -4.96 6.91
N SER A 65 -12.65 -5.98 7.30
CA SER A 65 -14.11 -5.86 7.43
C SER A 65 -14.52 -4.82 8.48
N GLU A 66 -15.75 -4.30 8.40
CA GLU A 66 -16.26 -3.33 9.37
C GLU A 66 -16.24 -3.88 10.79
N GLU A 67 -16.51 -5.18 10.99
CA GLU A 67 -16.45 -5.82 12.30
C GLU A 67 -15.05 -5.71 12.90
N ILE A 68 -14.02 -5.97 12.10
CA ILE A 68 -12.62 -5.86 12.54
C ILE A 68 -12.26 -4.40 12.84
N ILE A 69 -12.72 -3.46 12.02
CA ILE A 69 -12.50 -2.01 12.24
C ILE A 69 -13.13 -1.57 13.55
N ASN A 70 -14.39 -1.95 13.79
CA ASN A 70 -15.14 -1.60 15.00
C ASN A 70 -14.52 -2.19 16.27
N GLN A 71 -13.79 -3.31 16.15
CA GLN A 71 -13.04 -3.94 17.23
C GLN A 71 -11.63 -3.34 17.44
N SER A 72 -11.14 -2.50 16.53
CA SER A 72 -9.87 -1.79 16.64
C SER A 72 -10.09 -0.29 16.86
N PRO A 73 -10.00 0.20 18.12
CA PRO A 73 -10.15 1.62 18.42
C PRO A 73 -9.17 2.51 17.65
N GLU A 74 -7.93 2.08 17.48
CA GLU A 74 -6.88 2.86 16.82
C GLU A 74 -7.14 3.01 15.33
N LEU A 75 -7.55 1.94 14.64
CA LEU A 75 -7.92 2.01 13.22
C LEU A 75 -9.21 2.82 13.02
N SER A 76 -10.22 2.58 13.86
CA SER A 76 -11.44 3.39 13.88
C SER A 76 -11.16 4.88 14.07
N GLN A 77 -10.22 5.23 14.96
CA GLN A 77 -9.82 6.61 15.18
C GLN A 77 -9.06 7.19 13.98
N ALA A 78 -8.19 6.41 13.33
CA ALA A 78 -7.49 6.85 12.12
C ALA A 78 -8.47 7.18 10.99
N LEU A 79 -9.49 6.34 10.76
CA LEU A 79 -10.51 6.56 9.73
C LEU A 79 -11.35 7.81 9.98
N LYS A 80 -11.59 8.19 11.24
CA LYS A 80 -12.36 9.39 11.61
C LYS A 80 -11.66 10.72 11.32
N LYS A 81 -10.35 10.71 10.99
CA LYS A 81 -9.59 11.94 10.68
C LYS A 81 -9.99 12.62 9.37
N GLY A 82 -10.83 11.99 8.54
CA GLY A 82 -11.50 12.61 7.39
C GLY A 82 -10.74 12.53 6.05
N ASN A 83 -9.46 12.17 6.05
CA ASN A 83 -8.65 12.03 4.83
C ASN A 83 -8.54 10.58 4.33
N ILE A 84 -9.24 9.66 4.98
CA ILE A 84 -9.21 8.23 4.69
C ILE A 84 -10.63 7.74 4.47
N HIS A 85 -10.90 7.24 3.28
CA HIS A 85 -12.14 6.55 2.95
C HIS A 85 -11.95 5.05 3.11
N TRP A 86 -12.90 4.36 3.74
CA TRP A 86 -12.90 2.90 3.80
C TRP A 86 -13.85 2.33 2.76
N MET A 87 -13.47 1.21 2.16
CA MET A 87 -14.29 0.41 1.25
C MET A 87 -14.16 -1.08 1.59
N PRO A 88 -15.21 -1.89 1.36
CA PRO A 88 -15.08 -3.34 1.43
C PRO A 88 -14.09 -3.84 0.38
N ASN A 89 -13.28 -4.84 0.73
CA ASN A 89 -12.44 -5.52 -0.24
C ASN A 89 -13.28 -6.42 -1.16
N ARG A 90 -12.70 -6.75 -2.31
CA ARG A 90 -13.20 -7.78 -3.24
C ARG A 90 -12.46 -9.09 -3.01
N GLU A 91 -12.77 -10.09 -3.83
CA GLU A 91 -12.19 -11.44 -3.75
C GLU A 91 -10.66 -11.44 -3.87
N THR A 92 -10.09 -10.52 -4.65
CA THR A 92 -8.64 -10.43 -4.88
C THR A 92 -8.10 -9.02 -4.67
N PRO A 93 -6.77 -8.87 -4.41
CA PRO A 93 -6.12 -7.56 -4.38
C PRO A 93 -6.34 -6.74 -5.67
N SER A 94 -6.26 -7.40 -6.81
CA SER A 94 -6.51 -6.87 -8.16
C SER A 94 -7.92 -6.33 -8.32
N THR A 95 -8.93 -7.15 -8.04
CA THR A 95 -10.35 -6.72 -8.13
C THR A 95 -10.69 -5.64 -7.11
N SER A 96 -10.05 -5.64 -5.93
CA SER A 96 -10.21 -4.56 -4.94
C SER A 96 -9.60 -3.24 -5.43
N THR A 97 -8.44 -3.32 -6.08
CA THR A 97 -7.78 -2.17 -6.71
C THR A 97 -8.67 -1.61 -7.81
N TYR A 98 -9.16 -2.45 -8.72
CA TYR A 98 -10.02 -2.03 -9.83
C TYR A 98 -11.30 -1.33 -9.33
N GLU A 99 -11.94 -1.87 -8.30
CA GLU A 99 -13.14 -1.28 -7.68
C GLU A 99 -12.84 0.10 -7.06
N ALA A 100 -11.75 0.22 -6.30
CA ALA A 100 -11.33 1.48 -5.70
C ALA A 100 -10.94 2.53 -6.76
N LEU A 101 -10.34 2.11 -7.88
CA LEU A 101 -10.03 2.98 -9.02
C LEU A 101 -11.29 3.58 -9.68
N GLN A 102 -12.49 2.99 -9.50
CA GLN A 102 -13.73 3.60 -9.96
C GLN A 102 -14.20 4.79 -9.11
N HIS A 103 -13.62 4.96 -7.91
CA HIS A 103 -14.05 5.95 -6.91
C HIS A 103 -13.09 7.14 -6.80
N VAL A 104 -12.03 7.17 -7.60
CA VAL A 104 -11.04 8.26 -7.62
C VAL A 104 -11.21 9.16 -8.84
N ASP A 105 -10.70 10.39 -8.76
CA ASP A 105 -10.61 11.28 -9.91
C ASP A 105 -9.68 10.68 -10.96
N ARG A 106 -10.24 10.27 -12.10
CA ARG A 106 -9.51 9.59 -13.19
C ARG A 106 -8.41 10.44 -13.81
N ASN A 107 -8.42 11.76 -13.59
CA ASN A 107 -7.38 12.66 -14.08
C ASN A 107 -6.21 12.81 -13.11
N LYS A 108 -6.24 12.12 -11.97
CA LYS A 108 -5.18 12.15 -10.96
C LYS A 108 -4.49 10.80 -10.85
N PRO A 109 -3.19 10.79 -10.56
CA PRO A 109 -2.48 9.55 -10.38
C PRO A 109 -2.90 8.86 -9.08
N VAL A 110 -2.78 7.54 -9.04
CA VAL A 110 -3.17 6.71 -7.90
C VAL A 110 -1.99 5.85 -7.48
N LEU A 111 -1.72 5.81 -6.18
CA LEU A 111 -0.71 4.94 -5.58
C LEU A 111 -1.42 3.74 -4.98
N VAL A 112 -1.05 2.53 -5.34
CA VAL A 112 -1.54 1.31 -4.69
C VAL A 112 -0.43 0.70 -3.85
N THR A 113 -0.75 0.37 -2.60
CA THR A 113 0.14 -0.34 -1.66
C THR A 113 -0.62 -1.36 -0.84
N THR A 114 0.10 -2.23 -0.14
CA THR A 114 -0.46 -3.20 0.81
C THR A 114 -0.30 -2.73 2.25
N ALA A 115 -1.23 -3.14 3.13
CA ALA A 115 -1.19 -2.79 4.55
C ALA A 115 -0.11 -3.52 5.36
N ASP A 116 0.46 -4.60 4.82
CA ASP A 116 1.55 -5.35 5.45
C ASP A 116 2.96 -4.79 5.13
N HIS A 117 3.03 -3.59 4.55
CA HIS A 117 4.28 -2.88 4.29
C HIS A 117 4.80 -2.14 5.53
N ALA A 118 5.08 -2.88 6.60
CA ALA A 118 5.42 -2.32 7.92
C ALA A 118 6.66 -1.40 7.97
N LEU A 119 7.56 -1.52 6.98
CA LEU A 119 8.78 -0.70 6.86
C LEU A 119 8.62 0.49 5.91
N LEU A 120 7.41 0.75 5.40
CA LEU A 120 7.15 1.88 4.53
C LEU A 120 7.41 3.20 5.28
N THR A 121 8.04 4.15 4.59
CA THR A 121 8.29 5.51 5.09
C THR A 121 7.77 6.53 4.10
N SER A 122 7.47 7.74 4.57
CA SER A 122 7.06 8.85 3.68
C SER A 122 8.11 9.15 2.62
N GLY A 123 9.41 9.07 2.96
CA GLY A 123 10.50 9.27 2.00
C GLY A 123 10.53 8.23 0.87
N ILE A 124 10.19 6.96 1.15
CA ILE A 124 10.05 5.93 0.11
C ILE A 124 8.87 6.26 -0.80
N VAL A 125 7.73 6.66 -0.22
CA VAL A 125 6.52 7.05 -0.97
C VAL A 125 6.82 8.24 -1.87
N ASP A 126 7.39 9.30 -1.31
CA ASP A 126 7.69 10.53 -2.04
C ASP A 126 8.69 10.28 -3.17
N TYR A 127 9.74 9.52 -2.91
CA TYR A 127 10.70 9.13 -3.94
C TYR A 127 10.02 8.36 -5.08
N PHE A 128 9.27 7.31 -4.77
CA PHE A 128 8.63 6.49 -5.79
C PHE A 128 7.62 7.29 -6.62
N CYS A 129 6.71 8.01 -5.97
CA CYS A 129 5.69 8.81 -6.66
C CYS A 129 6.32 9.92 -7.52
N SER A 130 7.37 10.58 -7.03
CA SER A 130 8.13 11.59 -7.77
C SER A 130 8.78 11.02 -9.03
N GLN A 131 9.44 9.86 -8.91
CA GLN A 131 10.07 9.19 -10.05
C GLN A 131 9.02 8.67 -11.03
N ALA A 132 7.92 8.10 -10.55
CA ALA A 132 6.83 7.60 -11.39
C ALA A 132 6.24 8.70 -12.28
N ARG A 133 6.00 9.91 -11.75
CA ARG A 133 5.47 11.03 -12.55
C ARG A 133 6.41 11.56 -13.63
N GLN A 134 7.70 11.25 -13.54
CA GLN A 134 8.69 11.67 -14.53
C GLN A 134 8.75 10.69 -15.71
N THR A 135 8.05 9.57 -15.63
CA THR A 135 7.93 8.63 -16.75
C THR A 135 6.81 9.03 -17.69
N ASP A 136 6.87 8.52 -18.91
CA ASP A 136 5.80 8.61 -19.91
C ASP A 136 5.02 7.28 -19.97
N CYS A 137 4.79 6.67 -18.80
CA CYS A 137 4.14 5.37 -18.68
C CYS A 137 2.75 5.50 -18.06
N ASP A 138 1.86 4.58 -18.42
CA ASP A 138 0.53 4.48 -17.79
C ASP A 138 0.63 3.91 -16.36
N LEU A 139 1.51 2.92 -16.15
CA LEU A 139 1.71 2.23 -14.88
C LEU A 139 3.21 2.15 -14.56
N ALA A 140 3.57 2.50 -13.32
CA ALA A 140 4.91 2.26 -12.77
C ALA A 140 4.85 1.26 -11.61
N VAL A 141 5.84 0.38 -11.52
CA VAL A 141 5.95 -0.65 -10.47
C VAL A 141 7.29 -0.50 -9.76
N ALA A 142 7.26 -0.38 -8.43
CA ALA A 142 8.49 -0.30 -7.65
C ALA A 142 9.12 -1.68 -7.47
N LEU A 143 10.40 -1.79 -7.86
CA LEU A 143 11.21 -2.98 -7.71
C LEU A 143 12.50 -2.67 -6.94
N ALA A 144 12.96 -3.63 -6.14
CA ALA A 144 14.25 -3.60 -5.47
C ALA A 144 15.17 -4.69 -6.07
N PRO A 145 16.43 -4.37 -6.42
CA PRO A 145 17.41 -5.38 -6.81
C PRO A 145 17.59 -6.40 -5.69
N TYR A 146 17.51 -7.68 -6.04
CA TYR A 146 17.59 -8.77 -5.07
C TYR A 146 18.94 -8.82 -4.34
N GLU A 147 20.03 -8.47 -5.04
CA GLU A 147 21.38 -8.42 -4.45
C GLU A 147 21.47 -7.39 -3.33
N MET A 148 20.86 -6.21 -3.51
CA MET A 148 20.79 -5.17 -2.49
C MET A 148 19.98 -5.64 -1.27
N LEU A 149 18.87 -6.34 -1.51
CA LEU A 149 18.08 -6.92 -0.41
C LEU A 149 18.86 -7.97 0.38
N GLN A 150 19.67 -8.79 -0.28
CA GLN A 150 20.48 -9.81 0.38
C GLN A 150 21.64 -9.20 1.19
N GLN A 151 22.19 -8.08 0.74
CA GLN A 151 23.21 -7.35 1.50
C GLN A 151 22.61 -6.67 2.74
N ALA A 152 21.45 -6.04 2.61
CA ALA A 152 20.78 -5.33 3.70
C ALA A 152 20.10 -6.28 4.71
N PHE A 153 19.53 -7.39 4.24
CA PHE A 153 18.79 -8.36 5.03
C PHE A 153 19.23 -9.80 4.72
N PRO A 154 20.45 -10.19 5.15
CA PRO A 154 20.98 -11.52 4.87
C PRO A 154 20.05 -12.63 5.35
N GLY A 155 19.77 -13.60 4.47
CA GLY A 155 18.91 -14.76 4.79
C GLY A 155 17.41 -14.49 4.66
N CYS A 156 16.99 -13.29 4.24
CA CYS A 156 15.60 -13.00 3.96
C CYS A 156 15.10 -13.85 2.77
N ARG A 157 14.07 -14.65 3.00
CA ARG A 157 13.42 -15.42 1.92
C ARG A 157 12.46 -14.50 1.17
N ARG A 158 12.71 -14.29 -0.12
CA ARG A 158 11.87 -13.47 -0.99
C ARG A 158 11.58 -14.20 -2.29
N THR A 159 10.42 -13.94 -2.87
CA THR A 159 10.12 -14.30 -4.25
C THR A 159 10.91 -13.37 -5.16
N VAL A 160 11.70 -13.96 -6.06
CA VAL A 160 12.58 -13.23 -6.99
C VAL A 160 12.05 -13.38 -8.41
N THR A 161 11.69 -12.27 -9.03
CA THR A 161 11.41 -12.21 -10.47
C THR A 161 12.73 -12.05 -11.20
N ARG A 162 13.05 -12.96 -12.12
CA ARG A 162 14.29 -12.92 -12.91
C ARG A 162 14.03 -12.23 -14.24
N LEU A 163 14.73 -11.13 -14.47
CA LEU A 163 14.78 -10.40 -15.74
C LEU A 163 16.19 -10.53 -16.34
N LYS A 164 16.39 -10.02 -17.56
CA LYS A 164 17.67 -10.13 -18.29
C LYS A 164 18.84 -9.48 -17.52
N ASP A 165 18.55 -8.46 -16.74
CA ASP A 165 19.47 -7.59 -16.03
C ASP A 165 19.59 -7.92 -14.53
N GLY A 166 18.85 -8.92 -14.03
CA GLY A 166 19.02 -9.40 -12.65
C GLY A 166 17.77 -9.97 -12.01
N GLY A 167 17.89 -10.27 -10.72
CA GLY A 167 16.77 -10.64 -9.87
C GLY A 167 16.17 -9.41 -9.19
N PHE A 168 14.85 -9.30 -9.20
CA PHE A 168 14.12 -8.20 -8.58
C PHE A 168 13.03 -8.72 -7.64
N CYS A 169 12.76 -7.96 -6.60
CA CYS A 169 11.63 -8.18 -5.70
C CYS A 169 10.67 -6.99 -5.77
N SER A 170 9.37 -7.28 -5.73
CA SER A 170 8.34 -6.24 -5.61
C SER A 170 8.51 -5.47 -4.30
N CYS A 171 8.33 -4.15 -4.39
CA CYS A 171 8.24 -3.27 -3.22
C CYS A 171 6.79 -3.02 -2.78
N ASN A 172 5.80 -3.71 -3.35
CA ASN A 172 4.37 -3.49 -3.09
C ASN A 172 3.94 -2.01 -3.28
N LEU A 173 4.52 -1.31 -4.25
CA LEU A 173 4.10 0.04 -4.64
C LEU A 173 3.87 0.06 -6.15
N PHE A 174 2.70 0.55 -6.55
CA PHE A 174 2.27 0.64 -7.93
C PHE A 174 1.66 2.02 -8.17
N ALA A 175 2.09 2.73 -9.20
CA ALA A 175 1.56 4.06 -9.54
C ALA A 175 0.79 3.97 -10.85
N PHE A 176 -0.53 4.11 -10.78
CA PHE A 176 -1.44 4.21 -11.91
C PHE A 176 -1.50 5.69 -12.29
N LEU A 177 -0.82 6.06 -13.38
CA LEU A 177 -0.57 7.45 -13.78
C LEU A 177 -1.64 8.00 -14.72
N THR A 178 -2.26 7.11 -15.51
CA THR A 178 -3.29 7.42 -16.51
C THR A 178 -4.48 6.46 -16.39
N PRO A 179 -5.68 6.82 -16.91
CA PRO A 179 -6.83 5.92 -16.93
C PRO A 179 -6.58 4.58 -17.65
N GLU A 180 -5.68 4.54 -18.63
CA GLU A 180 -5.34 3.36 -19.42
C GLU A 180 -4.75 2.24 -18.55
N SER A 181 -4.02 2.62 -17.50
CA SER A 181 -3.42 1.69 -16.54
C SER A 181 -4.43 0.86 -15.76
N TYR A 182 -5.71 1.26 -15.73
CA TYR A 182 -6.74 0.55 -14.95
C TYR A 182 -7.02 -0.84 -15.52
N SER A 183 -6.68 -1.08 -16.79
CA SER A 183 -6.76 -2.41 -17.43
C SER A 183 -5.77 -3.43 -16.85
N ALA A 184 -4.75 -2.97 -16.10
CA ALA A 184 -3.78 -3.81 -15.43
C ALA A 184 -4.19 -4.20 -13.98
N ALA A 185 -5.28 -3.64 -13.47
CA ALA A 185 -5.85 -3.99 -12.16
C ALA A 185 -6.82 -5.17 -12.29
#